data_AF-A0A661XQM2-F1
#
_entry.id   AF-A0A661XQM2-F1
#
_cell.length_a   1.000
_cell.length_b   1.000
_cell.length_c   1.000
_cell.angle_alpha   90.00
_cell.angle_beta   90.00
_cell.angle_gamma   90.00
#
_symmetry.space_group_name_H-M   'P 1'
#
loop_
_entity.id
_entity.type
_entity.pdbx_description
1 polymer ?
#
loop_
_entity_poly.entity_id
_entity_poly.type
_entity_poly.pdbx_seq_one_letter_code
_entity_poly.pdbx_strand_id
1 'polypeptide(L)'
;MMTMKNTLLILGLAIATFYGCAGDDSDSAADSTSQTEAGTKNSTSSAQTSDSETTPSNSDANTIENLPWTFLVTGVYHNNATIGAGSGDKKNINEGHWINFYENGTYDYGIWGEKEYDGSWFYDGDTNILDLTPKGDHEQSQWRVMHKDDNLIWLGTAKYGNNSLQVQWLRREGLPVKKG
;
A
#
# COMPACT_ATOMS: atom_id res chain seq x y z
N MET A 1 7.81 27.93 44.66
CA MET A 1 8.11 26.54 45.07
C MET A 1 6.85 26.01 45.74
N MET A 2 5.97 25.33 44.99
CA MET A 2 4.73 24.77 45.52
C MET A 2 4.43 23.48 44.77
N THR A 3 4.71 22.37 45.45
CA THR A 3 4.45 20.99 45.02
C THR A 3 2.98 20.66 45.27
N MET A 4 2.27 20.21 44.23
CA MET A 4 1.02 19.47 44.38
C MET A 4 1.13 18.16 43.61
N LYS A 5 1.29 17.07 44.36
CA LYS A 5 1.20 15.69 43.89
C LYS A 5 -0.25 15.26 44.06
N ASN A 6 -0.98 15.06 42.96
CA ASN A 6 -2.27 14.37 42.99
C ASN A 6 -2.12 12.98 42.40
N THR A 7 -1.84 12.03 43.30
CA THR A 7 -1.98 10.60 43.09
C THR A 7 -3.47 10.28 43.09
N LEU A 8 -4.02 9.82 41.97
CA LEU A 8 -5.29 9.09 41.97
C LEU A 8 -5.12 7.79 41.21
N LEU A 9 -5.05 6.73 42.00
CA LEU A 9 -4.90 5.34 41.63
C LEU A 9 -6.33 4.78 41.51
N ILE A 10 -6.82 4.55 40.29
CA ILE A 10 -8.08 3.81 40.07
C ILE A 10 -7.73 2.46 39.48
N LEU A 11 -7.60 1.51 40.39
CA LEU A 11 -7.58 0.08 40.16
C LEU A 11 -9.03 -0.35 39.86
N GLY A 12 -9.34 -0.61 38.60
CA GLY A 12 -10.65 -1.09 38.15
C GLY A 12 -10.50 -2.38 37.36
N LEU A 13 -10.27 -3.48 38.08
CA LEU A 13 -10.25 -4.84 37.56
C LEU A 13 -11.69 -5.30 37.28
N ALA A 14 -12.10 -5.38 36.02
CA ALA A 14 -13.34 -6.03 35.61
C ALA A 14 -13.01 -7.24 34.73
N ILE A 15 -12.98 -8.40 35.37
CA ILE A 15 -12.90 -9.73 34.75
C ILE A 15 -14.28 -10.03 34.17
N ALA A 16 -14.38 -10.17 32.85
CA ALA A 16 -15.52 -10.77 32.19
C ALA A 16 -15.06 -12.04 31.45
N THR A 17 -15.13 -13.16 32.16
CA THR A 17 -15.04 -14.50 31.58
C THR A 17 -16.35 -14.82 30.87
N PHE A 18 -16.34 -14.84 29.55
CA PHE A 18 -17.39 -15.53 28.77
C PHE A 18 -16.82 -16.86 28.27
N TYR A 19 -17.29 -17.93 28.92
CA TYR A 19 -17.27 -19.31 28.45
C TYR A 19 -18.49 -19.56 27.54
N GLY A 20 -18.30 -20.34 26.48
CA GLY A 20 -19.37 -21.01 25.70
C GLY A 20 -19.56 -20.42 24.29
N CYS A 21 -19.64 -21.18 23.19
CA CYS A 21 -19.93 -22.61 23.01
C CYS A 21 -19.01 -23.25 21.96
N ALA A 22 -18.65 -24.51 22.20
CA ALA A 22 -18.30 -25.46 21.16
C ALA A 22 -19.58 -25.81 20.38
N GLY A 23 -19.48 -25.83 19.06
CA GLY A 23 -20.55 -26.23 18.14
C GLY A 23 -19.97 -27.01 16.98
N ASP A 24 -20.14 -28.32 17.10
CA ASP A 24 -20.02 -29.44 16.16
C ASP A 24 -19.42 -29.25 14.77
N ASP A 25 -18.50 -30.18 14.50
CA ASP A 25 -18.00 -30.59 13.20
C ASP A 25 -19.14 -30.89 12.21
N SER A 26 -19.04 -30.31 11.02
CA SER A 26 -19.72 -30.81 9.83
C SER A 26 -18.68 -31.02 8.73
N ASP A 27 -18.23 -32.27 8.65
CA ASP A 27 -17.57 -32.82 7.47
C ASP A 27 -18.44 -32.53 6.23
N SER A 28 -17.85 -31.85 5.25
CA SER A 28 -18.33 -31.84 3.88
C SER A 28 -17.17 -32.14 2.97
N ALA A 29 -17.09 -33.41 2.61
CA ALA A 29 -16.33 -33.89 1.47
C ALA A 29 -16.82 -33.19 0.20
N ALA A 30 -15.90 -32.52 -0.49
CA ALA A 30 -16.05 -32.19 -1.89
C ALA A 30 -14.80 -32.65 -2.62
N ASP A 31 -14.94 -33.84 -3.20
CA ASP A 31 -14.10 -34.37 -4.26
C ASP A 31 -14.09 -33.39 -5.45
N SER A 32 -12.90 -32.99 -5.89
CA SER A 32 -12.73 -32.37 -7.20
C SER A 32 -11.42 -32.83 -7.80
N THR A 33 -11.57 -33.91 -8.55
CA THR A 33 -10.82 -34.25 -9.74
C THR A 33 -10.49 -33.00 -10.58
N SER A 34 -9.21 -32.82 -10.90
CA SER A 34 -8.78 -32.20 -12.15
C SER A 34 -7.43 -32.77 -12.56
N GLN A 35 -7.50 -33.71 -13.50
CA GLN A 35 -6.43 -33.94 -14.46
C GLN A 35 -6.29 -32.69 -15.33
N THR A 36 -5.07 -32.23 -15.57
CA THR A 36 -4.75 -31.52 -16.80
C THR A 36 -3.32 -31.87 -17.20
N GLU A 37 -3.25 -32.56 -18.34
CA GLU A 37 -2.05 -32.80 -19.12
C GLU A 37 -1.58 -31.49 -19.77
N ALA A 38 -0.28 -31.23 -19.68
CA ALA A 38 0.48 -30.41 -20.63
C ALA A 38 1.92 -30.95 -20.57
N GLY A 39 2.58 -31.32 -21.65
CA GLY A 39 2.55 -30.75 -22.99
C GLY A 39 4.00 -30.41 -23.34
N THR A 40 4.62 -31.29 -24.12
CA THR A 40 5.69 -31.02 -25.10
C THR A 40 6.95 -30.28 -24.65
N LYS A 41 8.02 -31.06 -24.44
CA LYS A 41 9.41 -30.62 -24.61
C LYS A 41 9.70 -30.45 -26.10
N ASN A 42 10.03 -29.23 -26.55
CA ASN A 42 11.05 -29.01 -27.57
C ASN A 42 11.42 -27.54 -27.68
N SER A 43 12.71 -27.19 -27.56
CA SER A 43 13.37 -26.14 -28.35
C SER A 43 14.86 -26.13 -28.04
N THR A 44 15.61 -26.79 -28.92
CA THR A 44 16.99 -26.50 -29.23
C THR A 44 17.05 -25.17 -29.98
N SER A 45 17.91 -24.23 -29.58
CA SER A 45 18.48 -23.27 -30.53
C SER A 45 19.85 -22.77 -30.09
N SER A 46 20.80 -23.10 -30.96
CA SER A 46 22.14 -22.61 -31.25
C SER A 46 22.59 -21.26 -30.70
N ALA A 47 23.87 -21.27 -30.30
CA ALA A 47 24.73 -20.11 -30.12
C ALA A 47 24.92 -19.32 -31.42
N GLN A 48 25.01 -17.99 -31.30
CA GLN A 48 25.70 -17.17 -32.27
C GLN A 48 26.34 -15.96 -31.59
N THR A 49 27.67 -16.04 -31.51
CA THR A 49 28.60 -14.95 -31.26
C THR A 49 28.56 -13.99 -32.45
N SER A 50 28.47 -12.69 -32.21
CA SER A 50 28.84 -11.66 -33.18
C SER A 50 29.26 -10.42 -32.42
N ASP A 51 30.57 -10.21 -32.41
CA ASP A 51 31.22 -8.95 -32.07
C ASP A 51 30.74 -7.86 -33.03
N SER A 52 30.27 -6.74 -32.49
CA SER A 52 30.19 -5.48 -33.22
C SER A 52 30.51 -4.33 -32.29
N GLU A 53 31.75 -3.90 -32.43
CA GLU A 53 32.31 -2.64 -32.00
C GLU A 53 31.37 -1.48 -32.37
N THR A 54 30.87 -0.77 -31.36
CA THR A 54 30.16 0.50 -31.56
C THR A 54 30.70 1.55 -30.59
N THR A 55 31.13 2.64 -31.20
CA THR A 55 31.61 3.90 -30.65
C THR A 55 30.75 4.42 -29.49
N PRO A 56 31.33 4.99 -28.40
CA PRO A 56 30.53 5.56 -27.32
C PRO A 56 29.87 6.86 -27.78
N SER A 57 28.59 6.77 -28.12
CA SER A 57 27.73 7.94 -28.33
C SER A 57 27.20 8.42 -26.99
N ASN A 58 27.80 9.48 -26.46
CA ASN A 58 27.26 10.27 -25.36
C ASN A 58 25.90 10.86 -25.77
N SER A 59 24.81 10.23 -25.31
CA SER A 59 23.46 10.78 -25.36
C SER A 59 22.69 10.38 -24.10
N ASP A 60 23.27 10.64 -22.93
CA ASP A 60 22.61 10.47 -21.63
C ASP A 60 21.78 11.72 -21.26
N ALA A 61 21.09 12.30 -22.25
CA ALA A 61 19.94 13.17 -21.98
C ALA A 61 18.75 12.25 -21.72
N ASN A 62 18.78 11.71 -20.50
CA ASN A 62 17.88 10.74 -19.91
C ASN A 62 16.41 11.07 -20.24
N THR A 63 15.77 10.16 -20.98
CA THR A 63 14.35 10.20 -21.32
C THR A 63 13.49 10.00 -20.07
N ILE A 64 13.37 11.04 -19.24
CA ILE A 64 12.52 11.05 -18.04
C ILE A 64 11.02 11.01 -18.41
N GLU A 65 10.67 11.28 -19.67
CA GLU A 65 9.28 11.48 -20.13
C GLU A 65 8.39 10.22 -20.16
N ASN A 66 8.83 9.06 -19.66
CA ASN A 66 7.97 7.87 -19.64
C ASN A 66 8.27 6.89 -18.50
N LEU A 67 8.65 7.42 -17.33
CA LEU A 67 8.79 6.56 -16.17
C LEU A 67 7.40 6.08 -15.72
N PRO A 68 7.22 4.77 -15.45
CA PRO A 68 5.91 4.18 -15.19
C PRO A 68 5.25 4.71 -13.91
N TRP A 69 5.98 5.47 -13.10
CA TRP A 69 5.55 6.01 -11.81
C TRP A 69 5.31 7.52 -11.82
N THR A 70 5.47 8.23 -12.95
CA THR A 70 5.30 9.69 -13.00
C THR A 70 3.97 10.15 -12.42
N PHE A 71 2.90 9.37 -12.59
CA PHE A 71 1.60 9.68 -11.99
C PHE A 71 1.67 9.84 -10.46
N LEU A 72 2.48 9.06 -9.73
CA LEU A 72 2.58 9.13 -8.27
C LEU A 72 3.15 10.46 -7.75
N VAL A 73 4.07 11.07 -8.49
CA VAL A 73 4.84 12.26 -8.04
C VAL A 73 4.24 13.59 -8.51
N THR A 74 3.09 13.56 -9.17
CA THR A 74 2.47 14.74 -9.79
C THR A 74 1.63 15.60 -8.84
N GLY A 75 1.50 15.22 -7.58
CA GLY A 75 0.75 16.00 -6.59
C GLY A 75 0.48 15.25 -5.30
N VAL A 76 -0.34 15.86 -4.45
CA VAL A 76 -0.75 15.28 -3.17
C VAL A 76 -2.02 14.46 -3.38
N TYR A 77 -2.03 13.25 -2.84
CA TYR A 77 -3.17 12.34 -2.86
C TYR A 77 -3.92 12.40 -1.54
N HIS A 78 -5.20 12.74 -1.59
CA HIS A 78 -6.09 12.79 -0.42
C HIS A 78 -6.90 11.51 -0.34
N ASN A 79 -7.05 10.96 0.87
CA ASN A 79 -7.88 9.79 1.08
C ASN A 79 -9.34 10.17 0.86
N ASN A 80 -10.00 9.52 -0.10
CA ASN A 80 -11.41 9.74 -0.41
C ASN A 80 -12.29 8.65 0.20
N ALA A 81 -11.83 7.40 0.17
CA ALA A 81 -12.53 6.27 0.76
C ALA A 81 -11.56 5.18 1.17
N THR A 82 -11.92 4.43 2.20
CA THR A 82 -11.23 3.20 2.59
C THR A 82 -12.28 2.15 2.92
N ILE A 83 -12.13 0.97 2.34
CA ILE A 83 -13.03 -0.17 2.49
C ILE A 83 -12.19 -1.33 2.98
N GLY A 84 -12.63 -2.05 4.01
CA GLY A 84 -12.01 -3.29 4.41
C GLY A 84 -12.78 -4.13 5.43
N ALA A 85 -12.23 -5.29 5.76
CA ALA A 85 -12.86 -6.20 6.72
C ALA A 85 -12.96 -5.52 8.10
N GLY A 86 -14.19 -5.28 8.56
CA GLY A 86 -14.45 -4.63 9.86
C GLY A 86 -14.61 -3.10 9.81
N SER A 87 -14.33 -2.45 8.67
CA SER A 87 -14.89 -1.13 8.43
C SER A 87 -16.35 -1.34 8.04
N GLY A 88 -17.28 -1.28 9.00
CA GLY A 88 -18.71 -1.16 8.68
C GLY A 88 -18.98 0.07 7.80
N ASP A 89 -20.22 0.52 7.69
CA ASP A 89 -20.61 1.72 6.91
C ASP A 89 -20.04 3.06 7.44
N LYS A 90 -18.89 3.03 8.13
CA LYS A 90 -18.10 4.17 8.57
C LYS A 90 -17.42 4.82 7.38
N LYS A 91 -18.23 5.49 6.57
CA LYS A 91 -17.79 6.57 5.69
C LYS A 91 -16.90 7.49 6.53
N ASN A 92 -15.67 7.75 6.08
CA ASN A 92 -14.74 8.76 6.61
C ASN A 92 -13.77 8.40 7.76
N ILE A 93 -13.47 7.13 8.06
CA ILE A 93 -12.42 6.84 9.08
C ILE A 93 -11.05 7.47 8.74
N ASN A 94 -10.80 7.71 7.46
CA ASN A 94 -9.55 8.26 6.96
C ASN A 94 -9.71 9.69 6.42
N GLU A 95 -10.75 10.43 6.83
CA GLU A 95 -10.92 11.81 6.40
C GLU A 95 -9.73 12.69 6.83
N GLY A 96 -9.27 13.53 5.91
CA GLY A 96 -8.12 14.41 6.12
C GLY A 96 -6.76 13.76 5.94
N HIS A 97 -6.67 12.45 5.72
CA HIS A 97 -5.40 11.80 5.44
C HIS A 97 -4.90 12.14 4.04
N TRP A 98 -3.59 12.31 3.92
CA TRP A 98 -2.92 12.62 2.67
C TRP A 98 -1.59 11.89 2.56
N ILE A 99 -1.14 11.67 1.32
CA ILE A 99 0.18 11.18 1.01
C ILE A 99 0.77 11.97 -0.16
N ASN A 100 2.07 12.26 -0.10
CA ASN A 100 2.81 12.96 -1.15
C ASN A 100 4.08 12.18 -1.51
N PHE A 101 4.24 11.83 -2.78
CA PHE A 101 5.41 11.10 -3.28
C PHE A 101 6.41 12.04 -3.94
N TYR A 102 7.69 11.79 -3.70
CA TYR A 102 8.80 12.54 -4.29
C TYR A 102 9.61 11.67 -5.27
N GLU A 103 10.15 12.28 -6.32
CA GLU A 103 10.96 11.60 -7.36
C GLU A 103 12.20 10.88 -6.82
N ASN A 104 12.68 11.27 -5.63
CA ASN A 104 13.81 10.65 -4.96
C ASN A 104 13.46 9.32 -4.23
N GLY A 105 12.25 8.80 -4.44
CA GLY A 105 11.80 7.54 -3.82
C GLY A 105 11.41 7.69 -2.36
N THR A 106 11.13 8.91 -1.88
CA THR A 106 10.59 9.16 -0.53
C THR A 106 9.15 9.66 -0.59
N TYR A 107 8.42 9.54 0.52
CA TYR A 107 7.06 10.07 0.64
C TYR A 107 6.82 10.67 2.03
N ASP A 108 5.90 11.62 2.10
CA ASP A 108 5.33 12.11 3.35
C ASP A 108 3.88 11.62 3.49
N TYR A 109 3.47 11.30 4.71
CA TYR A 109 2.10 10.96 5.07
C TYR A 109 1.64 11.83 6.24
N GLY A 110 0.37 12.21 6.24
CA GLY A 110 -0.15 13.05 7.31
C GLY A 110 -1.66 13.16 7.35
N ILE A 111 -2.13 14.03 8.24
CA ILE A 111 -3.55 14.32 8.46
C ILE A 111 -3.76 15.84 8.61
N TRP A 112 -4.76 16.39 7.92
CA TRP A 112 -5.17 17.81 8.04
C TRP A 112 -4.04 18.86 7.93
N GLY A 113 -3.09 18.66 7.02
CA GLY A 113 -1.95 19.57 6.82
C GLY A 113 -0.77 19.35 7.77
N GLU A 114 -0.92 18.49 8.77
CA GLU A 114 0.16 18.04 9.64
C GLU A 114 0.77 16.76 9.09
N LYS A 115 2.10 16.70 9.05
CA LYS A 115 2.85 15.49 8.70
C LYS A 115 2.95 14.59 9.92
N GLU A 116 2.56 13.32 9.76
CA GLU A 116 2.63 12.29 10.81
C GLU A 116 3.95 11.52 10.70
N TYR A 117 4.27 11.01 9.51
CA TYR A 117 5.51 10.26 9.26
C TYR A 117 5.95 10.36 7.80
N ASP A 118 7.14 9.82 7.52
CA ASP A 118 7.68 9.67 6.16
C ASP A 118 8.31 8.31 5.96
N GLY A 119 8.64 7.99 4.71
CA GLY A 119 9.22 6.72 4.34
C GLY A 119 9.87 6.74 2.96
N SER A 120 10.29 5.56 2.52
CA SER A 120 10.64 5.29 1.14
C SER A 120 9.54 4.51 0.44
N TRP A 121 9.45 4.69 -0.87
CA TRP A 121 8.52 3.95 -1.71
C TRP A 121 9.25 3.37 -2.93
N PHE A 122 8.71 2.29 -3.45
CA PHE A 122 9.15 1.69 -4.70
C PHE A 122 7.91 1.27 -5.51
N TYR A 123 7.92 1.56 -6.81
CA TYR A 123 6.85 1.16 -7.72
C TYR A 123 7.41 0.30 -8.85
N ASP A 124 6.88 -0.91 -8.97
CA ASP A 124 7.10 -1.80 -10.09
C ASP A 124 6.01 -1.56 -11.14
N GLY A 125 6.41 -0.96 -12.27
CA GLY A 125 5.52 -0.66 -13.38
C GLY A 125 5.02 -1.88 -14.15
N ASP A 126 5.75 -3.00 -14.10
CA ASP A 126 5.36 -4.22 -14.81
C ASP A 126 4.23 -4.94 -14.05
N THR A 127 4.33 -4.99 -12.72
CA THR A 127 3.35 -5.67 -11.86
C THR A 127 2.29 -4.74 -11.28
N ASN A 128 2.46 -3.42 -11.46
CA ASN A 128 1.67 -2.36 -10.84
C ASN A 128 1.65 -2.45 -9.31
N ILE A 129 2.78 -2.80 -8.70
CA ILE A 129 2.91 -2.97 -7.25
C ILE A 129 3.65 -1.78 -6.66
N LEU A 130 3.06 -1.18 -5.63
CA LEU A 130 3.65 -0.13 -4.81
C LEU A 130 4.00 -0.71 -3.44
N ASP A 131 5.28 -0.66 -3.06
CA ASP A 131 5.76 -0.97 -1.73
C ASP A 131 6.03 0.33 -0.97
N LEU A 132 5.51 0.44 0.26
CA LEU A 132 5.75 1.55 1.18
C LEU A 132 6.53 1.05 2.39
N THR A 133 7.67 1.70 2.65
CA THR A 133 8.54 1.43 3.80
C THR A 133 8.63 2.68 4.66
N PRO A 134 7.75 2.84 5.67
CA PRO A 134 7.81 3.97 6.57
C PRO A 134 9.07 3.93 7.43
N LYS A 135 9.51 5.09 7.91
CA LYS A 135 10.51 5.21 8.99
C LYS A 135 9.84 5.06 10.35
N GLY A 136 10.59 4.64 11.35
CA GLY A 136 10.08 4.49 12.72
C GLY A 136 9.33 3.17 12.94
N ASP A 137 8.33 3.20 13.82
CA ASP A 137 7.57 2.03 14.27
C ASP A 137 6.21 1.88 13.56
N HIS A 138 6.19 2.22 12.27
CA HIS A 138 4.98 2.08 11.43
C HIS A 138 5.08 0.82 10.57
N GLU A 139 3.94 0.21 10.30
CA GLU A 139 3.87 -1.02 9.50
C GLU A 139 4.17 -0.75 8.02
N GLN A 140 4.98 -1.62 7.42
CA GLN A 140 5.15 -1.66 5.97
C GLN A 140 3.84 -2.03 5.28
N SER A 141 3.65 -1.60 4.04
CA SER A 141 2.48 -1.98 3.26
C SER A 141 2.81 -2.16 1.79
N GLN A 142 2.06 -3.03 1.12
CA GLN A 142 2.21 -3.28 -0.30
C GLN A 142 0.84 -3.27 -0.98
N TRP A 143 0.75 -2.58 -2.11
CA TRP A 143 -0.50 -2.27 -2.79
C TRP A 143 -0.40 -2.61 -4.27
N ARG A 144 -1.42 -3.27 -4.82
CA ARG A 144 -1.68 -3.25 -6.25
C ARG A 144 -2.35 -1.93 -6.59
N VAL A 145 -1.76 -1.20 -7.53
CA VAL A 145 -2.18 0.14 -7.92
C VAL A 145 -2.96 0.10 -9.22
N MET A 146 -4.10 0.77 -9.24
CA MET A 146 -4.82 1.12 -10.46
C MET A 146 -5.01 2.63 -10.47
N HIS A 147 -4.75 3.29 -11.59
CA HIS A 147 -4.93 4.72 -11.69
C HIS A 147 -5.72 5.10 -12.95
N LYS A 148 -6.47 6.19 -12.84
CA LYS A 148 -7.13 6.85 -13.97
C LYS A 148 -7.31 8.33 -13.64
N ASP A 149 -6.71 9.19 -14.47
CA ASP A 149 -6.72 10.65 -14.26
C ASP A 149 -6.20 11.02 -12.86
N ASP A 150 -7.00 11.74 -12.06
CA ASP A 150 -6.70 12.10 -10.68
C ASP A 150 -7.04 11.01 -9.66
N ASN A 151 -7.57 9.87 -10.10
CA ASN A 151 -8.02 8.80 -9.21
C ASN A 151 -6.97 7.69 -9.11
N LEU A 152 -6.69 7.27 -7.88
CA LEU A 152 -5.72 6.24 -7.57
C LEU A 152 -6.36 5.24 -6.60
N ILE A 153 -6.47 3.99 -7.02
CA ILE A 153 -7.01 2.90 -6.22
C ILE A 153 -5.86 1.99 -5.79
N TRP A 154 -5.77 1.76 -4.50
CA TRP A 154 -4.86 0.80 -3.91
C TRP A 154 -5.64 -0.40 -3.41
N LEU A 155 -5.25 -1.58 -3.85
CA LEU A 155 -5.75 -2.85 -3.35
C LEU A 155 -4.63 -3.49 -2.54
N GLY A 156 -4.87 -3.74 -1.27
CA GLY A 156 -3.86 -4.30 -0.40
C GLY A 156 -3.46 -5.71 -0.82
N THR A 157 -2.28 -6.13 -0.36
CA THR A 157 -1.70 -7.44 -0.70
C THR A 157 -1.43 -8.26 0.55
N ALA A 158 -1.17 -9.56 0.37
CA ALA A 158 -0.95 -10.45 1.50
C ALA A 158 0.43 -10.25 2.17
N LYS A 159 1.40 -9.64 1.47
CA LYS A 159 2.81 -9.55 1.90
C LYS A 159 2.97 -8.95 3.30
N TYR A 160 2.18 -7.93 3.60
CA TYR A 160 2.18 -7.23 4.89
C TYR A 160 0.82 -7.26 5.59
N GLY A 161 -0.06 -8.21 5.22
CA GLY A 161 -1.36 -8.40 5.88
C GLY A 161 -2.42 -7.32 5.57
N ASN A 162 -2.17 -6.42 4.62
CA ASN A 162 -3.12 -5.37 4.25
C ASN A 162 -4.13 -5.80 3.16
N ASN A 163 -4.20 -7.08 2.78
CA ASN A 163 -5.05 -7.61 1.71
C ASN A 163 -6.57 -7.45 1.92
N SER A 164 -6.99 -7.13 3.14
CA SER A 164 -8.39 -6.83 3.44
C SER A 164 -8.77 -5.39 3.10
N LEU A 165 -7.82 -4.54 2.69
CA LEU A 165 -8.03 -3.11 2.49
C LEU A 165 -8.05 -2.73 1.01
N GLN A 166 -8.97 -1.83 0.68
CA GLN A 166 -9.00 -1.06 -0.55
C GLN A 166 -9.05 0.42 -0.18
N VAL A 167 -8.18 1.22 -0.79
CA VAL A 167 -8.11 2.66 -0.55
C VAL A 167 -8.27 3.41 -1.86
N GLN A 168 -9.16 4.39 -1.87
CA GLN A 168 -9.28 5.35 -2.96
C GLN A 168 -8.63 6.67 -2.55
N TRP A 169 -7.73 7.12 -3.41
CA TRP A 169 -7.03 8.38 -3.31
C TRP A 169 -7.44 9.29 -4.47
N LEU A 170 -7.58 10.58 -4.18
CA LEU A 170 -7.83 11.62 -5.18
C LEU A 170 -6.68 12.61 -5.16
N ARG A 171 -6.07 12.85 -6.32
CA ARG A 171 -5.07 13.90 -6.48
C ARG A 171 -5.72 15.27 -6.30
N ARG A 172 -5.09 16.14 -5.51
CA ARG A 172 -5.55 17.49 -5.21
C ARG A 172 -4.38 18.45 -5.21
N GLU A 173 -4.71 19.73 -5.43
CA GLU A 173 -3.77 20.82 -5.20
C GLU A 173 -3.66 21.11 -3.70
N GLY A 174 -2.49 20.86 -3.11
CA GLY A 174 -2.19 21.17 -1.71
C GLY A 174 -2.69 20.15 -0.69
N LEU A 175 -2.45 20.46 0.59
CA LEU A 175 -2.81 19.62 1.73
C LEU A 175 -4.28 19.82 2.14
N PRO A 176 -4.94 18.82 2.74
CA PRO A 176 -6.30 18.98 3.25
C PRO A 176 -6.33 19.95 4.44
N VAL A 177 -7.33 20.83 4.48
CA VAL A 177 -7.52 21.82 5.55
C VAL A 177 -8.73 21.43 6.39
N LYS A 178 -8.56 21.41 7.71
CA LYS A 178 -9.65 21.17 8.64
C LYS A 178 -10.66 22.32 8.58
N LYS A 179 -11.92 22.02 8.25
CA LYS A 179 -12.99 23.01 8.35
C LYS A 179 -13.30 23.23 9.83
N GLY A 180 -13.10 24.45 10.30
CA GLY A 180 -13.44 24.89 11.66
C GLY A 180 -14.93 25.01 11.90
#